data_AF-A0A1K1LD89-F1
#
_entry.id   AF-A0A1K1LD89-F1
#
_cell.length_a   1.000
_cell.length_b   1.000
_cell.length_c   1.000
_cell.angle_alpha   90.00
_cell.angle_beta   90.00
_cell.angle_gamma   90.00
#
_symmetry.space_group_name_H-M   'P 1'
#
loop_
_entity.id
_entity.type
_entity.pdbx_description
1 polymer ?
#
loop_
_entity_poly.entity_id
_entity_poly.type
_entity_poly.pdbx_seq_one_letter_code
_entity_poly.pdbx_strand_id
1 'polypeptide(L)'
;MLLAADVLRLVSGALQDLEPGMAARWPWEAEEGRIGLLDFLNAALRAVALQRPDCCAVTEVIRLEPGMLQHIPSRRRHGASRDATGFCGLVRNMGMDGEHPGASIVSAQPDVLMAWADSVRPDCRVENFAYDRTSNSQVYYVCPPVPDDVDVYVEATYYAAPTAIQTPDQPLGVADDYAQALVHHMLASVLSGDNESSNATKASYHMQQFNALLGVKTQVDSVWPKAKSSVGGA
;
A
#
# COMPACT_ATOMS: atom_id res chain seq x y z
N MET A 1 6.46 -4.61 16.52
CA MET A 1 6.68 -4.75 15.07
C MET A 1 7.71 -5.84 14.90
N LEU A 2 7.26 -6.95 14.34
CA LEU A 2 8.08 -8.12 14.05
C LEU A 2 9.16 -7.79 13.01
N LEU A 3 10.30 -8.45 13.13
CA LEU A 3 11.38 -8.38 12.17
C LEU A 3 11.18 -9.44 11.08
N ALA A 4 11.80 -9.24 9.92
CA ALA A 4 11.82 -10.24 8.86
C ALA A 4 12.40 -11.57 9.35
N ALA A 5 13.45 -11.52 10.19
CA ALA A 5 14.07 -12.68 10.83
C ALA A 5 13.06 -13.57 11.58
N ASP A 6 12.03 -12.99 12.20
CA ASP A 6 11.02 -13.76 12.94
C ASP A 6 10.21 -14.66 11.99
N VAL A 7 9.81 -14.13 10.84
CA VAL A 7 9.08 -14.88 9.80
C VAL A 7 10.00 -15.89 9.10
N LEU A 8 11.22 -15.46 8.75
CA LEU A 8 12.21 -16.31 8.09
C LEU A 8 12.54 -17.54 8.95
N ARG A 9 12.72 -17.36 10.27
CA ARG A 9 12.99 -18.45 11.21
C ARG A 9 11.85 -19.47 11.27
N LEU A 10 10.60 -19.01 11.24
CA LEU A 10 9.43 -19.91 11.22
C LEU A 10 9.39 -20.74 9.92
N VAL A 11 9.67 -20.11 8.77
CA VAL A 11 9.72 -20.80 7.48
C VAL A 11 10.87 -21.79 7.43
N SER A 12 12.09 -21.40 7.82
CA SER A 12 13.24 -22.33 7.89
C SER A 12 12.98 -23.49 8.84
N GLY A 13 12.35 -23.25 10.00
CA GLY A 13 11.97 -24.31 10.92
C GLY A 13 10.96 -25.29 10.32
N ALA A 14 9.95 -24.79 9.60
CA ALA A 14 8.97 -25.63 8.91
C ALA A 14 9.57 -26.43 7.74
N LEU A 15 10.61 -25.90 7.09
CA LEU A 15 11.36 -26.58 6.04
C LEU A 15 12.43 -27.55 6.56
N GLN A 16 12.68 -27.58 7.88
CA GLN A 16 13.75 -28.32 8.55
C GLN A 16 15.16 -27.87 8.14
N ASP A 17 15.31 -26.59 7.78
CA ASP A 17 16.58 -26.02 7.30
C ASP A 17 17.42 -25.39 8.45
N LEU A 18 17.08 -25.66 9.72
CA LEU A 18 17.77 -25.12 10.92
C LEU A 18 18.65 -26.17 11.63
N GLU A 19 19.09 -27.21 10.94
CA GLU A 19 19.91 -28.27 11.53
C GLU A 19 21.34 -27.80 11.86
N PRO A 20 21.82 -27.95 13.12
CA PRO A 20 23.16 -27.52 13.49
C PRO A 20 24.25 -28.24 12.69
N GLY A 21 25.17 -27.48 12.10
CA GLY A 21 26.31 -28.02 11.35
C GLY A 21 26.00 -28.41 9.91
N MET A 22 24.77 -28.21 9.44
CA MET A 22 24.41 -28.33 8.01
C MET A 22 24.12 -26.96 7.41
N ALA A 23 24.49 -26.78 6.14
CA ALA A 23 24.13 -25.57 5.41
C ALA A 23 22.62 -25.59 5.11
N ALA A 24 21.95 -24.47 5.38
CA ALA A 24 20.54 -24.31 5.02
C ALA A 24 20.38 -24.41 3.50
N ARG A 25 19.45 -25.25 3.05
CA ARG A 25 19.10 -25.36 1.63
C ARG A 25 18.54 -24.04 1.09
N TRP A 26 17.72 -23.36 1.89
CA TRP A 26 17.20 -22.03 1.59
C TRP A 26 17.85 -20.99 2.51
N PRO A 27 18.94 -20.33 2.08
CA PRO A 27 19.52 -19.23 2.83
C PRO A 27 18.51 -18.08 2.94
N TRP A 28 18.64 -17.28 4.00
CA TRP A 28 17.73 -16.15 4.22
C TRP A 28 17.93 -15.07 3.18
N GLU A 29 19.19 -14.72 2.94
CA GLU A 29 19.60 -13.75 1.92
C GLU A 29 19.92 -14.49 0.61
N ALA A 30 19.78 -13.79 -0.51
CA ALA A 30 20.19 -14.31 -1.80
C ALA A 30 21.73 -14.37 -1.87
N GLU A 31 22.26 -15.48 -2.40
CA GLU A 31 23.68 -15.65 -2.69
C GLU A 31 23.84 -15.86 -4.21
N GLU A 32 24.96 -15.41 -4.79
CA GLU A 32 25.21 -15.34 -6.25
C GLU A 32 24.46 -16.39 -7.10
N GLY A 33 23.45 -15.92 -7.84
CA GLY A 33 22.65 -16.73 -8.77
C GLY A 33 21.53 -17.57 -8.13
N ARG A 34 21.32 -17.48 -6.81
CA ARG A 34 20.29 -18.21 -6.06
C ARG A 34 19.28 -17.26 -5.43
N ILE A 35 18.04 -17.72 -5.32
CA ILE A 35 16.94 -17.02 -4.66
C ILE A 35 16.99 -17.34 -3.16
N GLY A 36 16.88 -16.32 -2.30
CA GLY A 36 16.82 -16.47 -0.85
C GLY A 36 15.39 -16.43 -0.30
N LEU A 37 15.20 -16.76 0.98
CA LEU A 37 13.89 -16.64 1.63
C LEU A 37 13.39 -15.19 1.69
N LEU A 38 14.27 -14.18 1.72
CA LEU A 38 13.87 -12.78 1.62
C LEU A 38 13.16 -12.44 0.30
N ASP A 39 13.53 -13.08 -0.81
CA ASP A 39 12.85 -12.86 -2.10
C ASP A 39 11.41 -13.38 -2.04
N PHE A 40 11.22 -14.54 -1.43
CA PHE A 40 9.89 -15.12 -1.18
C PHE A 40 9.08 -14.28 -0.19
N LEU A 41 9.72 -13.73 0.85
CA LEU A 41 9.07 -12.80 1.79
C LEU A 41 8.61 -11.52 1.09
N ASN A 42 9.46 -10.92 0.27
CA ASN A 42 9.12 -9.75 -0.53
C ASN A 42 8.00 -10.05 -1.54
N ALA A 43 7.99 -11.26 -2.13
CA ALA A 43 6.89 -11.71 -2.97
C ALA A 43 5.58 -11.87 -2.18
N ALA A 44 5.64 -12.43 -0.97
CA ALA A 44 4.50 -12.56 -0.08
C ALA A 44 3.94 -11.20 0.35
N LEU A 45 4.80 -10.22 0.65
CA LEU A 45 4.39 -8.84 0.97
C LEU A 45 3.64 -8.20 -0.21
N ARG A 46 4.13 -8.38 -1.45
CA ARG A 46 3.42 -7.91 -2.65
C ARG A 46 2.06 -8.61 -2.81
N ALA A 47 1.97 -9.91 -2.54
CA ALA A 47 0.71 -10.66 -2.61
C ALA A 47 -0.30 -10.18 -1.55
N VAL A 48 0.15 -9.89 -0.33
CA VAL A 48 -0.69 -9.26 0.71
C VAL A 48 -1.16 -7.88 0.26
N ALA A 49 -0.25 -7.01 -0.19
CA ALA A 49 -0.59 -5.65 -0.61
C ALA A 49 -1.55 -5.62 -1.81
N LEU A 50 -1.53 -6.65 -2.68
CA LEU A 50 -2.48 -6.80 -3.78
C LEU A 50 -3.92 -7.02 -3.28
N GLN A 51 -4.09 -7.84 -2.23
CA GLN A 51 -5.42 -8.12 -1.65
C GLN A 51 -5.84 -7.09 -0.61
N ARG A 52 -4.86 -6.47 0.08
CA ARG A 52 -5.01 -5.54 1.19
C ARG A 52 -4.13 -4.31 0.99
N PRO A 53 -4.45 -3.45 0.00
CA PRO A 53 -3.63 -2.27 -0.30
C PRO A 53 -3.58 -1.27 0.87
N ASP A 54 -4.58 -1.30 1.75
CA ASP A 54 -4.68 -0.47 2.95
C ASP A 54 -3.55 -0.71 3.96
N CYS A 55 -2.93 -1.90 3.98
CA CYS A 55 -1.77 -2.14 4.85
C CYS A 55 -0.52 -1.34 4.42
N CYS A 56 -0.54 -0.79 3.21
CA CYS A 56 0.51 0.05 2.64
C CYS A 56 0.04 1.48 2.38
N ALA A 57 -1.03 1.92 3.06
CA ALA A 57 -1.50 3.30 2.99
C ALA A 57 -0.48 4.26 3.60
N VAL A 58 -0.25 5.38 2.93
CA VAL A 58 0.61 6.48 3.37
C VAL A 58 -0.25 7.74 3.41
N THR A 59 -0.16 8.47 4.52
CA THR A 59 -0.74 9.80 4.67
C THR A 59 0.39 10.78 4.88
N GLU A 60 0.59 11.69 3.92
CA GLU A 60 1.66 12.68 3.97
C GLU A 60 1.28 13.95 3.20
N VAL A 61 2.08 14.99 3.38
CA VAL A 61 1.95 16.24 2.65
C VAL A 61 2.56 16.07 1.26
N ILE A 62 1.81 16.46 0.24
CA ILE A 62 2.25 16.46 -1.16
C ILE A 62 1.99 17.82 -1.78
N ARG A 63 2.80 18.18 -2.78
CA ARG A 63 2.62 19.36 -3.62
C ARG A 63 1.68 19.03 -4.77
N LEU A 64 0.71 19.88 -5.06
CA LEU A 64 -0.18 19.75 -6.21
C LEU A 64 0.48 20.27 -7.50
N GLU A 65 -0.01 19.76 -8.63
CA GLU A 65 0.29 20.31 -9.96
C GLU A 65 -0.61 21.53 -10.23
N PRO A 66 -0.19 22.48 -11.09
CA PRO A 66 -1.08 23.54 -11.54
C PRO A 66 -2.33 23.02 -12.28
N GLY A 67 -3.42 23.77 -12.15
CA GLY A 67 -4.70 23.47 -12.78
C GLY A 67 -5.59 22.49 -12.00
N MET A 68 -6.65 22.05 -12.66
CA MET A 68 -7.71 21.23 -12.06
C MET A 68 -7.37 19.73 -12.07
N LEU A 69 -6.68 19.26 -13.10
CA LEU A 69 -6.30 17.86 -13.30
C LEU A 69 -5.01 17.56 -12.54
N GLN A 70 -5.04 16.52 -11.71
CA GLN A 70 -3.91 16.07 -10.91
C GLN A 70 -3.59 14.61 -11.23
N HIS A 71 -2.31 14.26 -11.27
CA HIS A 71 -1.90 12.85 -11.29
C HIS A 71 -1.88 12.29 -9.86
N ILE A 72 -2.02 10.98 -9.72
CA ILE A 72 -1.83 10.35 -8.41
C ILE A 72 -0.43 10.63 -7.84
N PRO A 73 -0.26 10.60 -6.50
CA PRO A 73 0.99 10.99 -5.85
C PRO A 73 2.22 10.24 -6.38
N SER A 74 3.32 10.96 -6.58
CA SER A 74 4.59 10.39 -7.06
C SER A 74 5.76 11.20 -6.53
N ARG A 75 6.92 10.56 -6.45
CA ARG A 75 8.17 11.19 -5.98
C ARG A 75 8.54 12.40 -6.83
N ARG A 76 8.40 12.28 -8.16
CA ARG A 76 8.89 13.29 -9.10
C ARG A 76 7.95 14.50 -9.23
N ARG A 77 6.64 14.27 -9.29
CA ARG A 77 5.67 15.37 -9.53
C ARG A 77 5.30 16.08 -8.24
N HIS A 78 5.03 15.31 -7.19
CA HIS A 78 4.35 15.79 -5.98
C HIS A 78 5.26 15.83 -4.75
N GLY A 79 6.51 15.36 -4.85
CA GLY A 79 7.43 15.27 -3.71
C GLY A 79 7.06 14.19 -2.69
N ALA A 80 6.17 13.26 -3.06
CA ALA A 80 5.71 12.20 -2.16
C ALA A 80 6.85 11.22 -1.81
N SER A 81 6.84 10.63 -0.61
CA SER A 81 7.89 9.70 -0.16
C SER A 81 7.98 8.43 -1.02
N ARG A 82 6.85 8.01 -1.60
CA ARG A 82 6.69 6.77 -2.41
C ARG A 82 5.75 7.00 -3.59
N ASP A 83 5.97 6.27 -4.66
CA ASP A 83 5.07 6.31 -5.82
C ASP A 83 3.76 5.58 -5.52
N ALA A 84 2.64 6.25 -5.80
CA ALA A 84 1.32 5.69 -5.55
C ALA A 84 0.98 4.58 -6.54
N THR A 85 0.42 3.48 -6.03
CA THR A 85 -0.25 2.43 -6.82
C THR A 85 -1.77 2.61 -6.85
N GLY A 86 -2.30 3.48 -5.98
CA GLY A 86 -3.69 3.90 -6.01
C GLY A 86 -3.90 5.10 -5.08
N PHE A 87 -4.86 5.94 -5.43
CA PHE A 87 -5.22 7.12 -4.64
C PHE A 87 -6.41 6.84 -3.72
N CYS A 88 -6.38 7.37 -2.49
CA CYS A 88 -7.50 7.26 -1.55
C CYS A 88 -8.27 8.58 -1.47
N GLY A 89 -7.56 9.70 -1.35
CA GLY A 89 -8.19 11.02 -1.29
C GLY A 89 -7.31 12.10 -0.69
N LEU A 90 -7.81 13.32 -0.72
CA LEU A 90 -7.24 14.46 -0.01
C LEU A 90 -7.90 14.62 1.36
N VAL A 91 -7.12 15.05 2.35
CA VAL A 91 -7.58 15.21 3.74
C VAL A 91 -7.81 16.68 4.07
N ARG A 92 -6.79 17.51 3.87
CA ARG A 92 -6.81 18.94 4.19
C ARG A 92 -5.77 19.73 3.40
N ASN A 93 -5.97 21.03 3.32
CA ASN A 93 -4.98 21.97 2.81
C ASN A 93 -3.81 22.10 3.78
N MET A 94 -2.60 22.32 3.26
CA MET A 94 -1.38 22.54 4.03
C MET A 94 -0.69 23.88 3.70
N GLY A 95 -1.43 24.77 3.02
CA GLY A 95 -0.92 26.08 2.62
C GLY A 95 0.09 26.04 1.49
N MET A 96 0.87 27.11 1.37
CA MET A 96 1.91 27.26 0.34
C MET A 96 3.29 26.74 0.79
N ASP A 97 3.46 26.49 2.10
CA ASP A 97 4.70 25.97 2.67
C ASP A 97 4.63 24.47 3.02
N GLY A 98 3.44 23.89 3.05
CA GLY A 98 3.23 22.49 3.42
C GLY A 98 3.31 22.21 4.92
N GLU A 99 3.47 23.24 5.76
CA GLU A 99 3.71 23.10 7.20
C GLU A 99 2.48 23.43 8.03
N HIS A 100 1.54 24.24 7.51
CA HIS A 100 0.41 24.76 8.26
C HIS A 100 -0.91 24.07 7.89
N PRO A 101 -1.48 23.24 8.79
CA PRO A 101 -2.78 22.61 8.55
C PRO A 101 -3.90 23.64 8.37
N GLY A 102 -4.59 23.55 7.24
CA GLY A 102 -5.72 24.38 6.87
C GLY A 102 -7.05 23.62 6.86
N ALA A 103 -8.01 24.15 6.09
CA ALA A 103 -9.35 23.58 5.95
C ALA A 103 -9.31 22.16 5.33
N SER A 104 -10.23 21.30 5.78
CA SER A 104 -10.43 19.97 5.19
C SER A 104 -10.94 20.08 3.75
N ILE A 105 -10.61 19.10 2.93
CA ILE A 105 -11.00 19.03 1.52
C ILE A 105 -12.08 17.96 1.37
N VAL A 106 -13.18 18.31 0.72
CA VAL A 106 -14.36 17.45 0.66
C VAL A 106 -14.40 16.66 -0.65
N SER A 107 -14.59 15.34 -0.55
CA SER A 107 -14.79 14.50 -1.73
C SER A 107 -16.15 14.78 -2.38
N ALA A 108 -16.16 14.92 -3.70
CA ALA A 108 -17.34 15.09 -4.53
C ALA A 108 -17.40 13.98 -5.60
N GLN A 109 -18.60 13.73 -6.12
CA GLN A 109 -18.73 12.86 -7.31
C GLN A 109 -18.14 13.58 -8.53
N PRO A 110 -17.42 12.88 -9.42
CA PRO A 110 -16.76 13.51 -10.58
C PRO A 110 -17.71 14.26 -11.51
N ASP A 111 -18.87 13.71 -11.81
CA ASP A 111 -19.90 14.35 -12.63
C ASP A 111 -20.44 15.63 -11.99
N VAL A 112 -20.72 15.57 -10.68
CA VAL A 112 -21.08 16.76 -9.89
C VAL A 112 -19.96 17.77 -9.98
N LEU A 113 -18.70 17.37 -9.71
CA LEU A 113 -17.54 18.26 -9.73
C LEU A 113 -17.36 18.95 -11.07
N MET A 114 -17.48 18.22 -12.18
CA MET A 114 -17.37 18.81 -13.51
C MET A 114 -18.53 19.75 -13.86
N ALA A 115 -19.72 19.56 -13.29
CA ALA A 115 -20.89 20.39 -13.61
C ALA A 115 -20.87 21.78 -12.94
N TRP A 116 -20.28 21.90 -11.75
CA TRP A 116 -20.27 23.15 -10.96
C TRP A 116 -18.90 23.81 -10.80
N ALA A 117 -17.79 23.11 -11.08
CA ALA A 117 -16.46 23.67 -10.91
C ALA A 117 -16.24 24.86 -11.86
N ASP A 118 -15.84 26.00 -11.30
CA ASP A 118 -15.34 27.13 -12.07
C ASP A 118 -13.86 26.88 -12.40
N SER A 119 -13.59 26.37 -13.60
CA SER A 119 -12.24 26.04 -14.07
C SER A 119 -11.40 27.28 -14.42
N VAL A 120 -11.97 28.49 -14.34
CA VAL A 120 -11.32 29.74 -14.78
C VAL A 120 -10.78 30.54 -13.59
N ARG A 121 -11.20 30.23 -12.36
CA ARG A 121 -10.78 30.95 -11.15
C ARG A 121 -9.86 30.10 -10.28
N PRO A 122 -8.53 30.19 -10.45
CA PRO A 122 -7.61 29.45 -9.62
C PRO A 122 -7.57 30.00 -8.18
N ASP A 123 -7.31 29.13 -7.21
CA ASP A 123 -7.17 29.48 -5.79
C ASP A 123 -6.11 28.58 -5.12
N CYS A 124 -5.35 29.14 -4.16
CA CYS A 124 -4.40 28.39 -3.36
C CYS A 124 -5.05 27.47 -2.33
N ARG A 125 -6.37 27.61 -2.11
CA ARG A 125 -7.14 26.76 -1.21
C ARG A 125 -8.04 25.83 -2.01
N VAL A 126 -7.76 24.54 -1.94
CA VAL A 126 -8.60 23.49 -2.53
C VAL A 126 -9.79 23.22 -1.60
N GLU A 127 -11.00 23.22 -2.16
CA GLU A 127 -12.23 22.98 -1.39
C GLU A 127 -12.74 21.56 -1.59
N ASN A 128 -12.67 21.07 -2.83
CA ASN A 128 -13.17 19.77 -3.23
C ASN A 128 -12.18 18.98 -4.06
N PHE A 129 -12.33 17.66 -4.02
CA PHE A 129 -11.69 16.77 -5.00
C PHE A 129 -12.68 15.74 -5.52
N ALA A 130 -12.44 15.24 -6.72
CA ALA A 130 -13.18 14.11 -7.28
C ALA A 130 -12.22 13.10 -7.89
N TYR A 131 -12.46 11.82 -7.58
CA TYR A 131 -11.64 10.72 -8.06
C TYR A 131 -12.54 9.56 -8.48
N ASP A 132 -12.39 9.14 -9.73
CA ASP A 132 -13.04 7.94 -10.25
C ASP A 132 -12.00 6.91 -10.69
N ARG A 133 -11.78 5.94 -9.80
CA ARG A 133 -10.87 4.83 -10.04
C ARG A 133 -11.30 3.94 -11.22
N THR A 134 -12.59 3.91 -11.57
CA THR A 134 -13.12 3.01 -12.60
C THR A 134 -12.86 3.54 -14.00
N SER A 135 -13.01 4.84 -14.23
CA SER A 135 -12.73 5.46 -15.52
C SER A 135 -11.23 5.70 -15.73
N ASN A 136 -10.53 6.28 -14.74
CA ASN A 136 -9.09 6.47 -14.80
C ASN A 136 -8.47 6.53 -13.40
N SER A 137 -7.85 5.43 -12.99
CA SER A 137 -7.18 5.32 -11.68
C SER A 137 -5.90 6.14 -11.50
N GLN A 138 -5.41 6.80 -12.55
CA GLN A 138 -4.12 7.53 -12.53
C GLN A 138 -4.27 9.04 -12.36
N VAL A 139 -5.50 9.56 -12.36
CA VAL A 139 -5.77 11.00 -12.22
C VAL A 139 -6.96 11.28 -11.31
N TYR A 140 -6.97 12.45 -10.73
CA TYR A 140 -8.10 13.02 -9.99
C TYR A 140 -8.23 14.51 -10.31
N TYR A 141 -9.32 15.12 -9.86
CA TYR A 141 -9.59 16.54 -10.08
C TYR A 141 -9.72 17.26 -8.73
N VAL A 142 -9.24 18.49 -8.68
CA VAL A 142 -9.37 19.39 -7.53
C VAL A 142 -10.16 20.63 -7.93
N CYS A 143 -10.91 21.21 -7.01
CA CYS A 143 -11.62 22.46 -7.24
C CYS A 143 -11.49 23.36 -6.00
N PRO A 144 -11.19 24.66 -6.15
CA PRO A 144 -10.79 25.35 -7.39
C PRO A 144 -9.50 24.83 -8.05
N PRO A 145 -9.19 25.20 -9.30
CA PRO A 145 -7.90 24.88 -9.94
C PRO A 145 -6.73 25.48 -9.17
N VAL A 146 -5.59 24.79 -9.18
CA VAL A 146 -4.35 25.29 -8.56
C VAL A 146 -3.71 26.37 -9.46
N PRO A 147 -3.26 27.53 -8.93
CA PRO A 147 -2.55 28.54 -9.71
C PRO A 147 -1.24 28.03 -10.33
N ASP A 148 -0.81 28.61 -11.45
CA ASP A 148 0.44 28.22 -12.13
C ASP A 148 1.71 28.77 -11.47
N ASP A 149 1.57 29.83 -10.67
CA ASP A 149 2.67 30.64 -10.15
C ASP A 149 2.96 30.42 -8.66
N VAL A 150 2.20 29.54 -8.00
CA VAL A 150 2.30 29.29 -6.55
C VAL A 150 2.26 27.79 -6.27
N ASP A 151 3.14 27.34 -5.39
CA ASP A 151 3.09 25.97 -4.87
C ASP A 151 1.94 25.85 -3.84
N VAL A 152 1.12 24.83 -4.03
CA VAL A 152 0.00 24.49 -3.14
C VAL A 152 0.19 23.09 -2.61
N TYR A 153 0.11 22.94 -1.28
CA TYR A 153 0.32 21.68 -0.60
C TYR A 153 -0.96 21.18 0.06
N VAL A 154 -1.13 19.87 0.06
CA VAL A 154 -2.25 19.18 0.70
C VAL A 154 -1.77 17.92 1.41
N GLU A 155 -2.45 17.54 2.47
CA GLU A 155 -2.28 16.21 3.05
C GLU A 155 -3.13 15.22 2.23
N ALA A 156 -2.51 14.18 1.71
CA ALA A 156 -3.15 13.16 0.89
C ALA A 156 -2.93 11.77 1.48
N THR A 157 -3.93 10.91 1.31
CA THR A 157 -3.81 9.47 1.59
C THR A 157 -3.77 8.70 0.29
N TYR A 158 -2.81 7.79 0.15
CA TYR A 158 -2.66 6.94 -1.03
C TYR A 158 -2.03 5.59 -0.67
N TYR A 159 -2.18 4.60 -1.55
CA TYR A 159 -1.54 3.29 -1.41
C TYR A 159 -0.22 3.27 -2.18
N ALA A 160 0.80 2.63 -1.61
CA ALA A 160 2.08 2.42 -2.27
C ALA A 160 2.47 0.93 -2.29
N ALA A 161 3.31 0.51 -3.23
CA ALA A 161 3.86 -0.85 -3.24
C ALA A 161 4.79 -1.07 -2.04
N PRO A 162 4.69 -2.19 -1.28
CA PRO A 162 5.46 -2.42 -0.06
C PRO A 162 6.97 -2.23 -0.30
N THR A 163 7.64 -1.63 0.68
CA THR A 163 9.10 -1.45 0.62
C THR A 163 9.77 -2.83 0.69
N ALA A 164 10.68 -3.10 -0.24
CA ALA A 164 11.38 -4.38 -0.27
C ALA A 164 12.35 -4.48 0.92
N ILE A 165 12.20 -5.56 1.69
CA ILE A 165 13.08 -5.93 2.80
C ILE A 165 14.41 -6.39 2.22
N GLN A 166 15.50 -5.76 2.65
CA GLN A 166 16.86 -6.03 2.20
C GLN A 166 17.66 -6.91 3.15
N THR A 167 17.35 -6.86 4.46
CA THR A 167 18.07 -7.63 5.47
C THR A 167 17.10 -8.23 6.51
N PRO A 168 17.45 -9.34 7.18
CA PRO A 168 16.59 -9.98 8.19
C PRO A 168 16.23 -9.09 9.39
N ASP A 169 17.08 -8.10 9.70
CA ASP A 169 16.89 -7.21 10.85
C ASP A 169 15.90 -6.06 10.58
N GLN A 170 15.41 -5.93 9.34
CA GLN A 170 14.42 -4.93 9.00
C GLN A 170 13.02 -5.36 9.46
N PRO A 171 12.17 -4.39 9.86
CA PRO A 171 10.79 -4.68 10.19
C PRO A 171 9.98 -5.07 8.95
N LEU A 172 8.88 -5.80 9.15
CA LEU A 172 8.04 -6.29 8.05
C LEU A 172 7.40 -5.19 7.17
N GLY A 173 7.29 -3.97 7.69
CA GLY A 173 6.64 -2.84 6.98
C GLY A 173 5.12 -2.98 6.83
N VAL A 174 4.53 -3.99 7.47
CA VAL A 174 3.09 -4.24 7.60
C VAL A 174 2.77 -4.62 9.04
N ALA A 175 1.49 -4.60 9.44
CA ALA A 175 1.07 -5.01 10.77
C ALA A 175 1.42 -6.47 11.08
N ASP A 176 1.77 -6.74 12.33
CA ASP A 176 2.24 -8.06 12.80
C ASP A 176 1.21 -9.18 12.56
N ASP A 177 -0.09 -8.84 12.49
CA ASP A 177 -1.19 -9.77 12.19
C ASP A 177 -1.06 -10.47 10.82
N TYR A 178 -0.32 -9.88 9.87
CA TYR A 178 -0.08 -10.48 8.56
C TYR A 178 1.02 -11.55 8.57
N ALA A 179 1.81 -11.67 9.65
CA ALA A 179 2.97 -12.56 9.70
C ALA A 179 2.62 -14.01 9.35
N GLN A 180 1.52 -14.55 9.87
CA GLN A 180 1.11 -15.93 9.58
C GLN A 180 0.71 -16.13 8.11
N ALA A 181 0.07 -15.12 7.49
CA ALA A 181 -0.24 -15.16 6.07
C ALA A 181 1.05 -15.15 5.23
N LEU A 182 2.04 -14.33 5.61
CA LEU A 182 3.35 -14.30 4.94
C LEU A 182 4.05 -15.67 5.00
N VAL A 183 4.08 -16.32 6.17
CA VAL A 183 4.64 -17.68 6.34
C VAL A 183 3.99 -18.66 5.36
N HIS A 184 2.67 -18.69 5.29
CA HIS A 184 1.96 -19.61 4.40
C HIS A 184 2.19 -19.32 2.92
N HIS A 185 2.23 -18.04 2.51
CA HIS A 185 2.57 -17.71 1.14
C HIS A 185 4.00 -18.13 0.77
N MET A 186 4.96 -17.90 1.66
CA MET A 186 6.35 -18.31 1.45
C MET A 186 6.48 -19.84 1.33
N LEU A 187 5.89 -20.61 2.25
CA LEU A 187 5.91 -22.07 2.19
C LEU A 187 5.23 -22.59 0.91
N ALA A 188 4.09 -22.01 0.52
CA ALA A 188 3.44 -22.36 -0.73
C ALA A 188 4.36 -22.12 -1.93
N SER A 189 5.04 -20.97 -1.96
CA SER A 189 5.94 -20.60 -3.06
C SER A 189 7.13 -21.55 -3.17
N VAL A 190 7.82 -21.82 -2.05
CA VAL A 190 8.97 -22.73 -2.00
C VAL A 190 8.58 -24.15 -2.41
N LEU A 191 7.47 -24.67 -1.89
CA LEU A 191 7.00 -26.05 -2.15
C LEU A 191 6.34 -26.22 -3.53
N SER A 192 5.94 -25.12 -4.19
CA SER A 192 5.40 -25.15 -5.56
C SER A 192 6.48 -25.19 -6.64
N GLY A 193 7.72 -24.85 -6.29
CA GLY A 193 8.82 -24.84 -7.24
C GLY A 193 9.20 -26.24 -7.71
N ASP A 194 9.97 -26.29 -8.81
CA ASP A 194 10.57 -27.54 -9.31
C ASP A 194 11.96 -27.72 -8.65
N ASN A 195 11.96 -28.23 -7.42
CA ASN A 195 13.15 -28.50 -6.64
C ASN A 195 12.95 -29.73 -5.75
N GLU A 196 14.01 -30.19 -5.08
CA GLU A 196 13.95 -31.39 -4.22
C GLU A 196 12.96 -31.26 -3.03
N SER A 197 12.57 -30.04 -2.67
CA SER A 197 11.57 -29.75 -1.64
C SER A 197 10.14 -29.70 -2.18
N SER A 198 9.95 -29.87 -3.50
CA SER A 198 8.65 -29.71 -4.15
C SER A 198 7.60 -30.65 -3.57
N ASN A 199 6.43 -30.11 -3.26
CA ASN A 199 5.29 -30.87 -2.82
C ASN A 199 4.00 -30.11 -3.16
N ALA A 200 3.42 -30.42 -4.32
CA ALA A 200 2.24 -29.73 -4.85
C ALA A 200 1.04 -29.77 -3.88
N THR A 201 0.84 -30.88 -3.16
CA THR A 201 -0.25 -31.02 -2.18
C THR A 201 -0.06 -30.07 -0.99
N LYS A 202 1.14 -30.03 -0.40
CA LYS A 202 1.45 -29.10 0.71
C LYS A 202 1.46 -27.65 0.24
N ALA A 203 1.96 -27.38 -0.96
CA ALA A 203 1.93 -26.05 -1.55
C ALA A 203 0.49 -25.52 -1.69
N SER A 204 -0.40 -26.35 -2.22
CA SER A 204 -1.83 -26.03 -2.35
C SER A 204 -2.50 -25.79 -1.00
N TYR A 205 -2.18 -26.60 0.01
CA TYR A 205 -2.67 -26.40 1.38
C TYR A 205 -2.23 -25.04 1.96
N HIS A 206 -0.95 -24.70 1.86
CA HIS A 206 -0.46 -23.42 2.37
C HIS A 206 -1.04 -22.22 1.61
N MET A 207 -1.23 -22.33 0.30
CA MET A 207 -1.91 -21.29 -0.48
C MET A 207 -3.38 -21.13 -0.06
N GLN A 208 -4.07 -22.22 0.26
CA GLN A 208 -5.43 -22.17 0.81
C GLN A 208 -5.46 -21.47 2.18
N GLN A 209 -4.51 -21.77 3.08
CA GLN A 209 -4.42 -21.11 4.39
C GLN A 209 -4.11 -19.62 4.26
N PHE A 210 -3.22 -19.22 3.34
CA PHE A 210 -2.94 -17.82 3.04
C PHE A 210 -4.22 -17.06 2.66
N ASN A 211 -4.99 -17.58 1.70
CA ASN A 211 -6.24 -16.96 1.26
C ASN A 211 -7.30 -16.95 2.38
N ALA A 212 -7.38 -18.01 3.19
CA ALA A 212 -8.31 -18.08 4.32
C ALA A 212 -8.01 -17.01 5.38
N LEU A 213 -6.75 -16.82 5.76
CA LEU A 213 -6.34 -15.80 6.73
C LEU A 213 -6.65 -14.38 6.25
N LEU A 214 -6.36 -14.07 4.99
CA LEU A 214 -6.70 -12.77 4.40
C LEU A 214 -8.22 -12.55 4.30
N GLY A 215 -8.98 -13.61 4.01
CA GLY A 215 -10.44 -13.59 4.02
C GLY A 215 -11.01 -13.28 5.41
N VAL A 216 -10.51 -13.97 6.45
CA VAL A 216 -10.91 -13.73 7.85
C VAL A 216 -10.59 -12.30 8.26
N LYS A 217 -9.38 -11.81 7.98
CA LYS A 217 -8.99 -10.43 8.30
C LYS A 217 -9.93 -9.41 7.63
N THR A 218 -10.27 -9.63 6.36
CA THR A 218 -11.19 -8.76 5.61
C THR A 218 -12.59 -8.77 6.22
N GLN A 219 -13.09 -9.94 6.62
CA GLN A 219 -14.39 -10.06 7.29
C GLN A 219 -14.40 -9.31 8.63
N VAL A 220 -13.38 -9.52 9.48
CA VAL A 220 -13.25 -8.84 10.77
C VAL A 220 -13.24 -7.32 10.60
N ASP A 221 -12.44 -6.83 9.65
CA ASP A 221 -12.34 -5.38 9.39
C ASP A 221 -13.65 -4.78 8.83
N SER A 222 -14.42 -5.56 8.07
CA SER A 222 -15.70 -5.10 7.53
C SER A 222 -16.80 -4.96 8.59
N VAL A 223 -16.71 -5.71 9.70
CA VAL A 223 -17.67 -5.69 10.80
C VAL A 223 -17.37 -4.55 11.77
N TRP A 224 -16.14 -4.01 11.77
CA TRP A 224 -15.81 -2.86 12.59
C TRP A 224 -16.63 -1.63 12.17
N PRO A 225 -17.34 -0.94 13.09
CA PRO A 225 -18.17 0.19 12.72
C PRO A 225 -17.29 1.29 12.10
N LYS A 226 -17.49 1.55 10.80
CA LYS A 226 -17.03 2.82 10.22
C LYS A 226 -17.84 3.92 10.90
N ALA A 227 -17.18 4.85 11.59
CA ALA A 227 -17.85 6.06 12.05
C ALA A 227 -18.54 6.66 10.82
N LYS A 228 -19.87 6.74 10.85
CA LYS A 228 -20.66 7.29 9.75
C LYS A 228 -20.19 8.73 9.57
N SER A 229 -19.55 9.05 8.44
CA SER A 229 -19.45 10.44 8.01
C SER A 229 -20.87 10.90 7.71
N SER A 230 -21.47 11.63 8.64
CA SER A 230 -22.81 12.19 8.50
C SER A 230 -22.78 13.31 7.46
N VAL A 231 -22.99 12.98 6.19
CA VAL A 231 -23.52 13.92 5.20
C VAL A 231 -24.60 13.18 4.42
N GLY A 232 -25.82 13.32 4.90
CA GLY A 232 -27.01 12.68 4.36
C GLY A 232 -28.20 13.11 5.20
N GLY A 233 -28.64 14.35 5.00
CA GLY A 233 -29.82 14.89 5.68
C GLY A 233 -29.90 16.40 5.66
N ALA A 234 -30.32 16.97 4.54
CA ALA A 234 -31.29 18.07 4.44
C ALA A 234 -31.67 18.25 2.97
#